data_AF-A0A954WC31-F1
#
_entry.id   AF-A0A954WC31-F1
#
_cell.length_a   1.000
_cell.length_b   1.000
_cell.length_c   1.000
_cell.angle_alpha   90.00
_cell.angle_beta   90.00
_cell.angle_gamma   90.00
#
_symmetry.space_group_name_H-M   'P 1'
#
loop_
_entity.id
_entity.type
_entity.pdbx_description
1 polymer ?
#
loop_
_entity_poly.entity_id
_entity_poly.type
_entity_poly.pdbx_seq_one_letter_code
_entity_poly.pdbx_strand_id
1 'polypeptide(L)'
;FQSNDIRINLFGNAIITTNSTTLSADLVNTEANDVLAGAVISGIVGGNSDRFRASGFIGDNTNLAEASNDVDLIQVSLVGGERITVDIDTPSGSSLDSFLRIFDEFGFPLTQFVSDDDSAPGEVVSLDSFLTFTAPTSGIYYIGVSSFDNEDYDPFVEGNANSVGSSTGAYSIEILRPDLIGSVGIQVHDAYGDANHFRDQGQLIINANRISNSGEFAIEVGPGARQTINNQPVDGAPNPGAVRNTRELNTQRLVPGVTISNNLLTNNVSGGIAMRGDVTDNLAPVPFGRIINNTIVGG
;
A
#
# COMPACT_ATOMS: atom_id res chain seq x y z
N PHE A 1 16.45 18.35 12.11
CA PHE A 1 16.25 17.98 10.70
C PHE A 1 14.77 17.71 10.51
N GLN A 2 14.05 18.59 9.81
CA GLN A 2 12.65 18.35 9.49
C GLN A 2 12.63 17.33 8.35
N SER A 3 12.10 16.14 8.60
CA SER A 3 11.78 15.18 7.55
C SER A 3 10.70 15.81 6.67
N ASN A 4 10.99 15.97 5.37
CA ASN A 4 10.01 16.43 4.39
C ASN A 4 9.04 15.29 4.07
N ASP A 5 8.22 14.90 5.04
CA ASP A 5 7.23 13.84 4.85
C ASP A 5 6.10 14.35 3.94
N ILE A 6 6.11 13.92 2.67
CA ILE A 6 4.98 14.13 1.75
C ILE A 6 3.86 13.20 2.19
N ARG A 7 2.75 13.77 2.69
CA ARG A 7 1.55 13.02 3.07
C ARG A 7 0.50 13.10 1.95
N ILE A 8 0.14 11.95 1.39
CA ILE A 8 -0.93 11.82 0.39
C ILE A 8 -2.10 11.09 1.04
N ASN A 9 -3.24 11.78 1.19
CA ASN A 9 -4.48 11.17 1.69
C ASN A 9 -5.27 10.60 0.50
N LEU A 10 -5.58 9.30 0.55
CA LEU A 10 -6.33 8.61 -0.49
C LEU A 10 -7.68 8.16 0.06
N PHE A 11 -8.76 8.41 -0.68
CA PHE A 11 -10.13 8.04 -0.30
C PHE A 11 -10.72 7.04 -1.31
N GLY A 12 -11.31 5.95 -0.83
CA GLY A 12 -11.94 4.92 -1.67
C GLY A 12 -10.95 3.88 -2.22
N ASN A 13 -11.30 3.23 -3.34
CA ASN A 13 -10.45 2.24 -4.01
C ASN A 13 -9.28 2.94 -4.70
N ALA A 14 -8.21 3.22 -3.96
CA ALA A 14 -7.01 3.82 -4.50
C ALA A 14 -5.97 2.74 -4.82
N ILE A 15 -5.38 2.84 -6.01
CA ILE A 15 -4.23 2.02 -6.43
C ILE A 15 -3.02 2.93 -6.41
N ILE A 16 -2.00 2.57 -5.61
CA ILE A 16 -0.70 3.22 -5.63
C ILE A 16 0.23 2.32 -6.45
N THR A 17 0.83 2.86 -7.49
CA THR A 17 1.86 2.19 -8.28
C THR A 17 3.20 2.87 -8.01
N THR A 18 4.11 2.18 -7.32
CA THR A 18 5.50 2.61 -7.20
C THR A 18 6.29 1.95 -8.31
N ASN A 19 6.85 2.76 -9.22
CA ASN A 19 7.68 2.24 -10.29
C ASN A 19 9.10 1.99 -9.74
N SER A 20 9.34 0.79 -9.20
CA SER A 20 10.72 0.28 -9.07
C SER A 20 11.25 0.07 -10.48
N THR A 21 12.37 0.71 -10.81
CA THR A 21 13.01 0.56 -12.12
C THR A 21 14.33 -0.17 -11.90
N THR A 22 14.30 -1.47 -12.18
CA THR A 22 15.52 -2.28 -12.24
C THR A 22 16.18 -2.04 -13.60
N LEU A 23 17.39 -1.52 -13.57
CA LEU A 23 18.25 -1.35 -14.75
C LEU A 23 19.19 -2.54 -14.86
N SER A 24 19.55 -2.91 -16.09
CA SER A 24 20.53 -3.97 -16.34
C SER A 24 21.49 -3.62 -17.46
N ALA A 25 22.73 -4.08 -17.33
CA ALA A 25 23.75 -4.04 -18.36
C ALA A 25 24.48 -5.38 -18.47
N ASP A 26 25.26 -5.54 -19.53
CA ASP A 26 26.13 -6.69 -19.78
C ASP A 26 27.57 -6.17 -19.87
N LEU A 27 28.37 -6.36 -18.81
CA LEU A 27 29.75 -5.86 -18.75
C LEU A 27 30.67 -6.70 -19.64
N VAL A 28 30.39 -8.00 -19.77
CA VAL A 28 31.18 -8.97 -20.56
C VAL A 28 31.35 -8.58 -22.04
N ASN A 29 30.34 -7.90 -22.61
CA ASN A 29 30.37 -7.47 -24.01
C ASN A 29 30.64 -5.96 -24.17
N THR A 30 30.99 -5.27 -23.08
CA THR A 30 31.19 -3.81 -23.04
C THR A 30 32.66 -3.43 -22.80
N GLU A 31 33.58 -4.24 -23.30
CA GLU A 31 35.02 -3.94 -23.30
C GLU A 31 35.39 -2.80 -24.29
N ALA A 32 36.33 -1.90 -23.97
CA ALA A 32 37.11 -1.80 -22.74
C ALA A 32 36.44 -0.91 -21.68
N ASN A 33 36.29 -1.41 -20.45
CA ASN A 33 35.64 -0.71 -19.34
C ASN A 33 36.58 -0.49 -18.13
N ASP A 34 37.89 -0.68 -18.31
CA ASP A 34 38.92 -0.62 -17.25
C ASP A 34 39.38 0.80 -16.89
N VAL A 35 38.97 1.80 -17.67
CA VAL A 35 39.28 3.22 -17.42
C VAL A 35 38.02 4.05 -17.31
N LEU A 36 38.08 5.17 -16.57
CA LEU A 36 36.90 6.03 -16.31
C LEU A 36 36.17 6.46 -17.59
N ALA A 37 36.91 6.66 -18.69
CA ALA A 37 36.34 7.04 -19.97
C ALA A 37 35.52 5.93 -20.64
N GLY A 38 35.79 4.67 -20.30
CA GLY A 38 35.07 3.48 -20.76
C GLY A 38 34.05 2.94 -19.75
N ALA A 39 33.97 3.55 -18.55
CA ALA A 39 33.11 3.05 -17.48
C ALA A 39 31.65 2.88 -17.91
N VAL A 40 31.05 1.76 -17.51
CA VAL A 40 29.67 1.43 -17.84
C VAL A 40 28.71 2.31 -17.05
N ILE A 41 27.85 3.04 -17.76
CA ILE A 41 26.86 3.92 -17.13
C ILE A 41 25.71 3.07 -16.60
N SER A 42 25.63 2.90 -15.28
CA SER A 42 24.58 2.10 -14.62
C SER A 42 23.16 2.63 -14.83
N GLY A 43 23.02 3.93 -15.11
CA GLY A 43 21.75 4.64 -15.12
C GLY A 43 21.13 4.82 -13.72
N ILE A 44 21.86 4.52 -12.65
CA ILE A 44 21.52 5.01 -11.31
C ILE A 44 21.72 6.52 -11.32
N VAL A 45 20.60 7.24 -11.26
CA VAL A 45 20.55 8.69 -11.16
C VAL A 45 19.76 9.07 -9.91
N GLY A 46 20.26 10.06 -9.16
CA GLY A 46 19.62 10.60 -7.97
C GLY A 46 18.09 10.70 -8.08
N GLY A 47 17.36 9.99 -7.21
CA GLY A 47 15.89 10.04 -7.13
C GLY A 47 15.07 9.13 -8.05
N ASN A 48 15.63 8.49 -9.11
CA ASN A 48 14.79 7.82 -10.14
C ASN A 48 14.93 6.29 -10.34
N SER A 49 16.12 5.67 -10.15
CA SER A 49 16.37 4.22 -10.34
C SER A 49 16.79 3.52 -9.04
N ASP A 50 15.99 2.63 -8.45
CA ASP A 50 16.29 2.03 -7.15
C ASP A 50 17.35 0.92 -7.18
N ARG A 51 17.56 0.29 -8.34
CA ARG A 51 18.46 -0.85 -8.48
C ARG A 51 19.10 -0.97 -9.86
N PHE A 52 20.36 -1.37 -9.91
CA PHE A 52 21.09 -1.81 -11.09
C PHE A 52 21.63 -3.22 -10.89
N ARG A 53 21.58 -4.05 -11.93
CA ARG A 53 22.19 -5.39 -11.95
C ARG A 53 22.98 -5.61 -13.23
N ALA A 54 24.16 -6.19 -13.13
CA ALA A 54 24.90 -6.60 -14.31
C ALA A 54 25.67 -7.89 -14.06
N SER A 55 26.14 -8.51 -15.15
CA SER A 55 27.10 -9.60 -15.12
C SER A 55 28.39 -9.13 -15.79
N GLY A 56 29.53 -9.55 -15.25
CA GLY A 56 30.87 -9.23 -15.75
C GLY A 56 31.82 -10.42 -15.64
N PHE A 57 33.02 -10.25 -16.14
CA PHE A 57 34.08 -11.25 -16.05
C PHE A 57 35.42 -10.55 -15.90
N ILE A 58 36.07 -10.71 -14.74
CA ILE A 58 37.44 -10.24 -14.58
C ILE A 58 38.37 -11.18 -15.35
N GLY A 59 39.06 -10.63 -16.34
CA GLY A 59 40.03 -11.29 -17.21
C GLY A 59 39.56 -11.51 -18.64
N ASP A 60 38.56 -10.77 -19.11
CA ASP A 60 38.07 -10.81 -20.48
C ASP A 60 38.65 -9.69 -21.38
N ASN A 61 39.31 -8.68 -20.80
CA ASN A 61 40.08 -7.70 -21.59
C ASN A 61 41.35 -8.32 -22.20
N THR A 62 41.23 -8.72 -23.47
CA THR A 62 42.33 -9.35 -24.24
C THR A 62 43.53 -8.44 -24.55
N ASN A 63 43.46 -7.14 -24.25
CA ASN A 63 44.58 -6.21 -24.45
C ASN A 63 45.58 -6.21 -23.30
N LEU A 64 45.21 -6.79 -22.15
CA LEU A 64 46.05 -6.85 -20.97
C LEU A 64 47.10 -7.96 -21.07
N ALA A 65 48.30 -7.67 -20.58
CA ALA A 65 49.37 -8.67 -20.48
C ALA A 65 49.05 -9.73 -19.42
N GLU A 66 48.46 -9.30 -18.31
CA GLU A 66 48.00 -10.16 -17.22
C GLU A 66 46.48 -10.04 -17.15
N ALA A 67 45.76 -11.14 -17.39
CA ALA A 67 44.29 -11.13 -17.40
C ALA A 67 43.71 -10.82 -16.01
N SER A 68 44.40 -11.16 -14.91
CA SER A 68 43.93 -10.81 -13.57
C SER A 68 44.09 -9.33 -13.22
N ASN A 69 44.74 -8.53 -14.07
CA ASN A 69 44.79 -7.08 -13.92
C ASN A 69 43.61 -6.35 -14.56
N ASP A 70 42.64 -7.11 -15.05
CA ASP A 70 41.37 -6.59 -15.56
C ASP A 70 40.57 -5.91 -14.46
N VAL A 71 39.87 -4.85 -14.85
CA VAL A 71 39.09 -3.99 -13.97
C VAL A 71 37.81 -3.63 -14.70
N ASP A 72 36.67 -3.80 -14.04
CA ASP A 72 35.39 -3.33 -14.54
C ASP A 72 34.98 -2.06 -13.80
N LEU A 73 34.87 -0.91 -14.51
CA LEU A 73 34.38 0.34 -13.91
C LEU A 73 32.92 0.61 -14.25
N ILE A 74 32.14 0.93 -13.22
CA ILE A 74 30.71 1.28 -13.32
C ILE A 74 30.49 2.70 -12.78
N GLN A 75 29.87 3.56 -13.59
CA GLN A 75 29.52 4.92 -13.21
C GLN A 75 28.13 4.98 -12.56
N VAL A 76 28.02 5.69 -11.42
CA VAL A 76 26.77 6.04 -10.74
C VAL A 76 26.66 7.54 -10.52
N SER A 77 25.43 8.08 -10.51
CA SER A 77 25.18 9.48 -10.18
C SER A 77 24.32 9.58 -8.92
N LEU A 78 24.88 10.19 -7.87
CA LEU A 78 24.30 10.23 -6.54
C LEU A 78 24.09 11.67 -6.05
N VAL A 79 23.13 11.85 -5.16
CA VAL A 79 22.93 13.09 -4.40
C VAL A 79 23.67 13.00 -3.07
N GLY A 80 24.20 14.12 -2.57
CA GLY A 80 24.86 14.16 -1.26
C GLY A 80 23.94 13.64 -0.14
N GLY A 81 24.44 12.72 0.66
CA GLY A 81 23.72 11.99 1.72
C GLY A 81 22.99 10.73 1.23
N GLU A 82 22.97 10.45 -0.07
CA GLU A 82 22.38 9.23 -0.63
C GLU A 82 23.27 8.02 -0.36
N ARG A 83 22.65 6.90 0.03
CA ARG A 83 23.32 5.65 0.34
C ARG A 83 23.04 4.59 -0.70
N ILE A 84 24.10 3.89 -1.11
CA ILE A 84 24.04 2.69 -1.95
C ILE A 84 24.69 1.50 -1.23
N THR A 85 24.28 0.31 -1.60
CA THR A 85 25.03 -0.93 -1.36
C THR A 85 25.49 -1.48 -2.71
N VAL A 86 26.69 -2.03 -2.73
CA VAL A 86 27.29 -2.70 -3.87
C VAL A 86 27.60 -4.12 -3.43
N ASP A 87 27.10 -5.08 -4.18
CA ASP A 87 27.12 -6.49 -3.82
C ASP A 87 27.63 -7.30 -5.00
N ILE A 88 28.63 -8.13 -4.77
CA ILE A 88 29.21 -9.03 -5.77
C ILE A 88 28.78 -10.46 -5.46
N ASP A 89 28.41 -11.19 -6.50
CA ASP A 89 28.01 -12.59 -6.41
C ASP A 89 28.81 -13.39 -7.44
N THR A 90 29.64 -14.35 -7.00
CA THR A 90 30.30 -15.28 -7.91
C THR A 90 29.45 -16.53 -8.18
N PRO A 91 29.18 -16.90 -9.45
CA PRO A 91 28.44 -18.11 -9.76
C PRO A 91 29.27 -19.37 -9.50
N SER A 92 28.59 -20.50 -9.30
CA SER A 92 29.25 -21.80 -9.09
C SER A 92 30.25 -22.11 -10.20
N GLY A 93 31.51 -22.31 -9.82
CA GLY A 93 32.62 -22.59 -10.75
C GLY A 93 33.45 -21.37 -11.15
N SER A 94 33.04 -20.16 -10.73
CA SER A 94 33.94 -19.00 -10.75
C SER A 94 35.02 -19.17 -9.68
N SER A 95 36.22 -18.71 -10.01
CA SER A 95 37.38 -18.67 -9.11
C SER A 95 37.75 -17.25 -8.70
N LEU A 96 36.91 -16.27 -9.04
CA LEU A 96 37.15 -14.88 -8.71
C LEU A 96 37.12 -14.71 -7.18
N ASP A 97 38.14 -14.03 -6.70
CA ASP A 97 38.28 -13.46 -5.38
C ASP A 97 38.16 -11.94 -5.59
N SER A 98 37.00 -11.38 -5.25
CA SER A 98 36.57 -10.08 -5.79
C SER A 98 36.94 -8.93 -4.87
N PHE A 99 37.36 -7.81 -5.45
CA PHE A 99 37.71 -6.60 -4.71
C PHE A 99 36.94 -5.39 -5.25
N LEU A 100 36.36 -4.60 -4.33
CA LEU A 100 35.60 -3.40 -4.62
C LEU A 100 36.34 -2.13 -4.21
N ARG A 101 36.26 -1.10 -5.06
CA ARG A 101 36.76 0.26 -4.77
C ARG A 101 35.76 1.32 -5.21
N ILE A 102 35.76 2.47 -4.52
CA ILE A 102 35.02 3.65 -4.93
C ILE A 102 35.96 4.81 -5.27
N PHE A 103 35.68 5.47 -6.38
CA PHE A 103 36.35 6.70 -6.82
C PHE A 103 35.36 7.86 -6.89
N ASP A 104 35.87 9.07 -6.64
CA ASP A 104 35.10 10.29 -6.83
C ASP A 104 34.98 10.70 -8.31
N GLU A 105 34.32 11.83 -8.58
CA GLU A 105 34.07 12.32 -9.94
C GLU A 105 35.36 12.60 -10.74
N PHE A 106 36.49 12.79 -10.06
CA PHE A 106 37.80 13.06 -10.64
C PHE A 106 38.70 11.82 -10.68
N GLY A 107 38.18 10.63 -10.32
CA GLY A 107 38.97 9.41 -10.30
C GLY A 107 39.87 9.26 -9.08
N PHE A 108 39.76 10.12 -8.06
CA PHE A 108 40.53 9.94 -6.84
C PHE A 108 39.90 8.81 -6.01
N PRO A 109 40.70 7.84 -5.54
CA PRO A 109 40.19 6.75 -4.72
C PRO A 109 39.73 7.27 -3.37
N LEU A 110 38.52 6.89 -2.98
CA LEU A 110 38.02 7.12 -1.63
C LEU A 110 38.49 5.95 -0.75
N THR A 111 39.73 6.03 -0.26
CA THR A 111 40.46 4.89 0.34
C THR A 111 39.77 4.18 1.51
N GLN A 112 38.79 4.82 2.17
CA GLN A 112 37.99 4.17 3.21
C GLN A 112 36.86 3.26 2.68
N PHE A 113 36.59 3.30 1.37
CA PHE A 113 35.51 2.58 0.71
C PHE A 113 36.11 1.55 -0.24
N VAL A 114 36.70 0.53 0.37
CA VAL A 114 37.23 -0.67 -0.28
C VAL A 114 36.66 -1.90 0.42
N SER A 115 36.51 -3.02 -0.28
CA SER A 115 35.97 -4.26 0.27
C SER A 115 36.51 -5.47 -0.49
N ASP A 116 36.61 -6.61 0.20
CA ASP A 116 37.22 -7.86 -0.27
C ASP A 116 36.32 -9.05 0.08
N ASP A 117 36.43 -9.60 1.29
CA ASP A 117 35.61 -10.74 1.77
C ASP A 117 34.41 -10.31 2.65
N ASP A 118 33.93 -9.07 2.50
CA ASP A 118 32.80 -8.61 3.31
C ASP A 118 31.51 -9.22 2.79
N SER A 119 30.81 -10.02 3.60
CA SER A 119 29.55 -10.66 3.18
C SER A 119 28.36 -9.70 3.23
N ALA A 120 27.48 -9.76 2.22
CA ALA A 120 26.26 -8.98 2.23
C ALA A 120 25.26 -9.48 3.31
N PRO A 121 24.31 -8.62 3.74
CA PRO A 121 23.32 -9.02 4.74
C PRO A 121 22.46 -10.21 4.31
N GLY A 122 22.63 -11.34 5.01
CA GLY A 122 21.86 -12.56 4.79
C GLY A 122 22.58 -13.65 4.00
N GLU A 123 23.83 -13.42 3.63
CA GLU A 123 24.65 -14.36 2.88
C GLU A 123 25.52 -15.26 3.77
N VAL A 124 26.07 -16.29 3.14
CA VAL A 124 27.11 -17.13 3.73
C VAL A 124 28.46 -16.52 3.37
N VAL A 125 29.42 -16.57 4.30
CA VAL A 125 30.79 -16.10 4.04
C VAL A 125 31.38 -16.77 2.80
N SER A 126 31.88 -15.94 1.88
CA SER A 126 32.55 -16.29 0.62
C SER A 126 33.75 -15.36 0.39
N LEU A 127 34.33 -15.39 -0.82
CA LEU A 127 35.36 -14.44 -1.29
C LEU A 127 34.74 -13.28 -2.10
N ASP A 128 33.45 -13.05 -1.89
CA ASP A 128 32.71 -12.00 -2.57
C ASP A 128 32.74 -10.72 -1.73
N SER A 129 32.79 -9.57 -2.42
CA SER A 129 32.90 -8.25 -1.80
C SER A 129 31.56 -7.55 -1.70
N PHE A 130 31.31 -6.96 -0.53
CA PHE A 130 30.13 -6.14 -0.25
C PHE A 130 30.52 -4.81 0.38
N LEU A 131 30.01 -3.72 -0.20
CA LEU A 131 30.30 -2.38 0.28
C LEU A 131 29.02 -1.57 0.48
N THR A 132 28.97 -0.80 1.58
CA THR A 132 28.00 0.27 1.76
C THR A 132 28.67 1.63 1.62
N PHE A 133 28.15 2.47 0.73
CA PHE A 133 28.68 3.81 0.47
C PHE A 133 27.61 4.87 0.65
N THR A 134 27.95 5.99 1.29
CA THR A 134 27.09 7.19 1.36
C THR A 134 27.82 8.35 0.71
N ALA A 135 27.20 8.93 -0.33
CA ALA A 135 27.81 10.01 -1.09
C ALA A 135 28.00 11.26 -0.20
N PRO A 136 29.23 11.77 -0.02
CA PRO A 136 29.46 12.98 0.78
C PRO A 136 28.90 14.24 0.11
N THR A 137 28.89 14.26 -1.23
CA THR A 137 28.41 15.38 -2.06
C THR A 137 27.59 14.85 -3.23
N SER A 138 26.78 15.69 -3.85
CA SER A 138 26.12 15.31 -5.11
C SER A 138 27.16 15.28 -6.23
N GLY A 139 27.17 14.23 -7.03
CA GLY A 139 28.17 14.08 -8.09
C GLY A 139 28.12 12.71 -8.76
N ILE A 140 29.11 12.50 -9.63
CA ILE A 140 29.40 11.20 -10.23
C ILE A 140 30.38 10.46 -9.32
N TYR A 141 30.16 9.16 -9.18
CA TYR A 141 31.10 8.25 -8.52
C TYR A 141 31.32 7.05 -9.42
N TYR A 142 32.47 6.40 -9.27
CA TYR A 142 32.79 5.19 -10.00
C TYR A 142 33.03 4.05 -9.02
N ILE A 143 32.46 2.89 -9.33
CA ILE A 143 32.64 1.64 -8.62
C ILE A 143 33.56 0.80 -9.49
N GLY A 144 34.70 0.38 -8.94
CA GLY A 144 35.59 -0.54 -9.61
C GLY A 144 35.48 -1.93 -9.00
N VAL A 145 35.33 -2.92 -9.87
CA VAL A 145 35.44 -4.34 -9.55
C VAL A 145 36.77 -4.83 -10.11
N SER A 146 37.56 -5.50 -9.29
CA SER A 146 38.82 -6.11 -9.68
C SER A 146 38.98 -7.44 -8.94
N SER A 147 40.07 -8.17 -9.19
CA SER A 147 40.44 -9.27 -8.30
C SER A 147 41.17 -8.76 -7.06
N PHE A 148 41.20 -9.56 -6.00
CA PHE A 148 42.17 -9.43 -4.91
C PHE A 148 43.60 -9.32 -5.46
N ASP A 149 44.50 -8.65 -4.72
CA ASP A 149 45.85 -8.22 -5.14
C ASP A 149 45.92 -7.21 -6.31
N ASN A 150 44.84 -6.97 -7.06
CA ASN A 150 44.73 -5.86 -8.03
C ASN A 150 44.03 -4.64 -7.37
N GLU A 151 44.58 -4.15 -6.27
CA GLU A 151 43.89 -3.20 -5.38
C GLU A 151 44.31 -1.73 -5.61
N ASP A 152 45.41 -1.50 -6.34
CA ASP A 152 46.06 -0.19 -6.43
C ASP A 152 46.16 0.38 -7.85
N TYR A 153 45.41 -0.18 -8.81
CA TYR A 153 45.30 0.35 -10.17
C TYR A 153 44.88 1.83 -10.20
N ASP A 154 45.34 2.53 -11.23
CA ASP A 154 44.94 3.88 -11.58
C ASP A 154 43.79 3.80 -12.61
N PRO A 155 42.59 4.34 -12.30
CA PRO A 155 41.44 4.22 -13.20
C PRO A 155 41.58 5.07 -14.49
N PHE A 156 42.73 5.71 -14.71
CA PHE A 156 43.07 6.39 -15.97
C PHE A 156 43.95 5.56 -16.91
N VAL A 157 44.48 4.42 -16.46
CA VAL A 157 45.42 3.60 -17.23
C VAL A 157 45.11 2.10 -17.05
N GLU A 158 44.81 1.41 -18.15
CA GLU A 158 44.50 -0.02 -18.15
C GLU A 158 45.67 -0.88 -17.63
N GLY A 159 45.36 -1.88 -16.79
CA GLY A 159 46.30 -2.93 -16.34
C GLY A 159 47.52 -2.47 -15.56
N ASN A 160 47.48 -1.28 -14.94
CA ASN A 160 48.68 -0.61 -14.41
C ASN A 160 48.95 -0.80 -12.91
N ALA A 161 48.23 -1.70 -12.24
CA ALA A 161 48.46 -2.00 -10.83
C ALA A 161 49.90 -2.44 -10.57
N ASN A 162 50.41 -2.15 -9.37
CA ASN A 162 51.78 -2.54 -9.00
C ASN A 162 51.88 -4.04 -8.69
N SER A 163 50.77 -4.63 -8.25
CA SER A 163 50.62 -6.06 -8.00
C SER A 163 49.79 -6.71 -9.10
N VAL A 164 50.10 -7.96 -9.41
CA VAL A 164 49.29 -8.75 -10.35
C VAL A 164 48.13 -9.36 -9.57
N GLY A 165 46.92 -9.22 -10.10
CA GLY A 165 45.72 -9.80 -9.49
C GLY A 165 45.84 -11.31 -9.28
N SER A 166 45.18 -11.81 -8.24
CA SER A 166 45.30 -13.21 -7.80
C SER A 166 44.40 -14.18 -8.59
N SER A 167 43.33 -13.68 -9.20
CA SER A 167 42.28 -14.51 -9.78
C SER A 167 41.56 -13.84 -10.97
N THR A 168 40.79 -14.63 -11.69
CA THR A 168 39.91 -14.21 -12.79
C THR A 168 38.61 -14.99 -12.67
N GLY A 169 37.51 -14.47 -13.20
CA GLY A 169 36.26 -15.20 -13.23
C GLY A 169 35.02 -14.36 -13.45
N ALA A 170 33.90 -15.06 -13.69
CA ALA A 170 32.60 -14.43 -13.84
C ALA A 170 32.06 -13.93 -12.49
N TYR A 171 31.27 -12.87 -12.54
CA TYR A 171 30.54 -12.35 -11.39
C TYR A 171 29.23 -11.68 -11.82
N SER A 172 28.32 -11.48 -10.87
CA SER A 172 27.24 -10.51 -10.97
C SER A 172 27.39 -9.42 -9.93
N ILE A 173 26.96 -8.21 -10.29
CA ILE A 173 26.95 -7.05 -9.41
C ILE A 173 25.52 -6.55 -9.22
N GLU A 174 25.13 -6.29 -7.98
CA GLU A 174 23.94 -5.52 -7.63
C GLU A 174 24.35 -4.19 -6.99
N ILE A 175 23.87 -3.08 -7.55
CA ILE A 175 23.94 -1.77 -6.91
C ILE A 175 22.51 -1.39 -6.51
N LEU A 176 22.27 -1.33 -5.21
CA LEU A 176 20.96 -1.04 -4.64
C LEU A 176 20.99 0.30 -3.89
N ARG A 177 19.89 1.05 -3.98
CA ARG A 177 19.65 2.24 -3.16
C ARG A 177 18.66 1.91 -2.04
N PRO A 178 19.13 1.36 -0.91
CA PRO A 178 18.26 0.85 0.14
C PRO A 178 17.40 1.92 0.83
N ASP A 179 17.84 3.18 0.82
CA ASP A 179 17.08 4.32 1.37
C ASP A 179 16.16 4.97 0.33
N LEU A 180 16.25 4.55 -0.94
CA LEU A 180 15.26 4.94 -1.93
C LEU A 180 14.00 4.15 -1.65
N ILE A 181 13.18 4.71 -0.77
CA ILE A 181 11.94 4.13 -0.34
C ILE A 181 10.98 4.02 -1.52
N GLY A 182 11.01 2.86 -2.17
CA GLY A 182 9.82 2.26 -2.76
C GLY A 182 8.74 1.97 -1.71
N SER A 183 9.02 2.14 -0.41
CA SER A 183 8.01 2.07 0.64
C SER A 183 7.38 3.44 0.88
N VAL A 184 6.30 3.71 0.14
CA VAL A 184 5.25 4.57 0.66
C VAL A 184 4.79 3.97 1.99
N GLY A 185 5.00 4.69 3.10
CA GLY A 185 4.39 4.34 4.37
C GLY A 185 2.88 4.52 4.27
N ILE A 186 2.16 3.46 3.87
CA ILE A 186 0.71 3.51 3.78
C ILE A 186 0.16 3.40 5.21
N GLN A 187 -0.14 4.55 5.81
CA GLN A 187 -0.98 4.58 6.99
C GLN A 187 -2.43 4.46 6.53
N VAL A 188 -2.93 3.22 6.51
CA VAL A 188 -4.34 2.96 6.19
C VAL A 188 -5.18 3.50 7.33
N HIS A 189 -5.98 4.53 7.04
CA HIS A 189 -7.07 4.96 7.89
C HIS A 189 -8.35 4.28 7.39
N ASP A 190 -8.49 2.98 7.64
CA ASP A 190 -9.71 2.21 7.41
C ASP A 190 -10.74 2.38 8.55
N ALA A 191 -10.44 3.28 9.50
CA ALA A 191 -11.37 3.70 10.52
C ALA A 191 -12.69 4.03 9.85
N TYR A 192 -13.70 3.22 10.14
CA TYR A 192 -15.05 3.31 9.61
C TYR A 192 -15.50 4.76 9.58
N GLY A 193 -15.33 5.43 8.44
CA GLY A 193 -16.12 6.59 8.09
C GLY A 193 -17.58 6.15 8.14
N ASP A 194 -18.48 7.10 8.34
CA ASP A 194 -19.93 6.97 8.45
C ASP A 194 -20.55 6.14 7.31
N ALA A 195 -20.37 4.83 7.39
CA ALA A 195 -21.09 3.86 6.62
C ALA A 195 -22.53 3.99 7.09
N ASN A 196 -23.34 4.66 6.27
CA ASN A 196 -24.76 4.69 6.46
C ASN A 196 -25.26 3.25 6.52
N HIS A 197 -25.57 2.78 7.72
CA HIS A 197 -26.28 1.52 7.90
C HIS A 197 -27.55 1.66 7.07
N PHE A 198 -27.72 0.78 6.07
CA PHE A 198 -28.97 0.70 5.33
C PHE A 198 -30.07 0.33 6.32
N ARG A 199 -30.78 1.34 6.83
CA ARG A 199 -31.88 1.12 7.75
C ARG A 199 -33.12 0.93 6.91
N ASP A 200 -33.61 -0.30 6.83
CA ASP A 200 -34.97 -0.56 6.40
C ASP A 200 -35.92 0.19 7.34
N GLN A 201 -36.37 1.37 6.92
CA GLN A 201 -37.54 2.01 7.53
C GLN A 201 -38.75 1.17 7.12
N GLY A 202 -38.97 0.06 7.84
CA GLY A 202 -40.10 -0.82 7.59
C GLY A 202 -41.41 -0.07 7.83
N GLN A 203 -42.15 0.20 6.76
CA GLN A 203 -43.52 0.66 6.83
C GLN A 203 -44.43 -0.57 6.85
N LEU A 204 -45.25 -0.73 7.89
CA LEU A 204 -46.30 -1.75 7.88
C LEU A 204 -47.41 -1.33 6.92
N ILE A 205 -47.67 -2.12 5.90
CA ILE A 205 -48.72 -1.88 4.91
C ILE A 205 -49.74 -3.02 4.98
N ILE A 206 -50.98 -2.70 5.35
CA ILE A 206 -52.14 -3.59 5.29
C ILE A 206 -52.91 -3.21 4.03
N ASN A 207 -52.69 -3.96 2.94
CA ASN A 207 -53.23 -3.62 1.63
C ASN A 207 -53.93 -4.80 0.94
N ALA A 208 -55.04 -4.50 0.23
CA ALA A 208 -55.76 -5.46 -0.61
C ALA A 208 -56.28 -6.72 0.13
N ASN A 209 -56.57 -6.60 1.42
CA ASN A 209 -57.14 -7.69 2.20
C ASN A 209 -58.67 -7.65 2.15
N ARG A 210 -59.28 -8.83 2.24
CA ARG A 210 -60.71 -8.98 2.54
C ARG A 210 -60.84 -9.54 3.95
N ILE A 211 -61.43 -8.77 4.87
CA ILE A 211 -61.63 -9.16 6.26
C ILE A 211 -63.13 -9.10 6.56
N SER A 212 -63.69 -10.16 7.13
CA SER A 212 -65.12 -10.24 7.37
C SER A 212 -65.50 -11.04 8.58
N ASN A 213 -66.65 -10.72 9.18
CA ASN A 213 -67.22 -11.42 10.34
C ASN A 213 -66.30 -11.37 11.57
N SER A 214 -65.53 -10.29 11.74
CA SER A 214 -64.78 -10.08 12.97
C SER A 214 -65.73 -9.79 14.14
N GLY A 215 -65.44 -10.38 15.31
CA GLY A 215 -66.19 -10.15 16.54
C GLY A 215 -66.04 -8.74 17.14
N GLU A 216 -65.09 -7.95 16.63
CA GLU A 216 -64.86 -6.55 17.00
C GLU A 216 -64.59 -5.70 15.73
N PHE A 217 -63.49 -4.93 15.70
CA PHE A 217 -63.05 -4.22 14.50
C PHE A 217 -62.37 -5.18 13.51
N ALA A 218 -62.46 -4.90 12.20
CA ALA A 218 -61.75 -5.70 11.21
C ALA A 218 -60.23 -5.49 11.26
N ILE A 219 -59.79 -4.24 11.45
CA ILE A 219 -58.39 -3.87 11.70
C ILE A 219 -58.36 -2.95 12.92
N GLU A 220 -57.59 -3.34 13.93
CA GLU A 220 -57.31 -2.51 15.09
C GLU A 220 -55.82 -2.13 15.13
N VAL A 221 -55.58 -0.83 15.26
CA VAL A 221 -54.26 -0.24 15.48
C VAL A 221 -54.34 0.56 16.77
N GLY A 222 -53.57 0.15 17.77
CA GLY A 222 -53.56 0.80 19.07
C GLY A 222 -52.17 0.77 19.70
N PRO A 223 -51.99 1.50 20.83
CA PRO A 223 -50.76 1.43 21.60
C PRO A 223 -50.59 0.04 22.20
N GLY A 224 -49.40 -0.55 22.01
CA GLY A 224 -48.99 -1.75 22.73
C GLY A 224 -48.50 -1.42 24.14
N ALA A 225 -48.46 -2.42 25.02
CA ALA A 225 -47.86 -2.25 26.33
C ALA A 225 -46.37 -1.88 26.19
N ARG A 226 -45.93 -0.80 26.86
CA ARG A 226 -44.52 -0.46 27.02
C ARG A 226 -43.87 -1.48 27.96
N GLN A 227 -43.71 -2.72 27.53
CA GLN A 227 -43.16 -3.74 28.43
C GLN A 227 -41.63 -3.67 28.42
N THR A 228 -41.11 -3.12 29.51
CA THR A 228 -39.97 -3.72 30.15
C THR A 228 -40.50 -4.69 31.21
N ILE A 229 -40.25 -5.99 31.11
CA ILE A 229 -40.34 -6.87 32.28
C ILE A 229 -38.98 -6.73 32.96
N ASN A 230 -38.91 -6.28 34.22
CA ASN A 230 -37.64 -6.09 34.95
C ASN A 230 -36.58 -5.26 34.19
N ASN A 231 -36.98 -4.18 33.52
CA ASN A 231 -36.07 -3.32 32.75
C ASN A 231 -35.38 -4.03 31.55
N GLN A 232 -35.93 -5.14 31.05
CA GLN A 232 -35.45 -5.84 29.86
C GLN A 232 -36.42 -5.63 28.68
N PRO A 233 -35.91 -5.39 27.45
CA PRO A 233 -36.74 -5.39 26.25
C PRO A 233 -37.44 -6.75 26.09
N VAL A 234 -38.75 -6.76 25.82
CA VAL A 234 -39.40 -8.01 25.39
C VAL A 234 -39.09 -8.24 23.91
N ASP A 235 -38.58 -9.42 23.59
CA ASP A 235 -38.42 -9.85 22.20
C ASP A 235 -39.75 -9.81 21.46
N GLY A 236 -39.78 -9.15 20.30
CA GLY A 236 -40.96 -9.03 19.46
C GLY A 236 -41.92 -7.88 19.80
N ALA A 237 -41.58 -7.01 20.76
CA ALA A 237 -42.35 -5.79 20.99
C ALA A 237 -42.27 -4.86 19.76
N PRO A 238 -43.39 -4.30 19.27
CA PRO A 238 -43.38 -3.39 18.13
C PRO A 238 -42.68 -2.08 18.51
N ASN A 239 -41.47 -1.88 17.99
CA ASN A 239 -40.69 -0.68 18.21
C ASN A 239 -40.82 0.25 17.00
N PRO A 240 -41.43 1.45 17.14
CA PRO A 240 -41.47 2.41 16.05
C PRO A 240 -40.06 2.90 15.71
N GLY A 241 -39.87 3.37 14.47
CA GLY A 241 -38.61 3.98 14.06
C GLY A 241 -38.21 5.18 14.92
N ALA A 242 -36.93 5.55 14.87
CA ALA A 242 -36.43 6.73 15.56
C ALA A 242 -36.92 8.03 14.90
N VAL A 243 -37.16 9.06 15.72
CA VAL A 243 -37.45 10.42 15.24
C VAL A 243 -36.25 10.93 14.46
N ARG A 244 -36.49 11.34 13.20
CA ARG A 244 -35.45 11.88 12.33
C ARG A 244 -35.72 13.33 12.03
N ASN A 245 -34.70 14.16 12.21
CA ASN A 245 -34.65 15.52 11.69
C ASN A 245 -34.03 15.48 10.29
N THR A 246 -34.62 16.25 9.37
CA THR A 246 -34.03 16.46 8.04
C THR A 246 -33.56 17.90 7.95
N ARG A 247 -33.65 18.55 6.78
CA ARG A 247 -33.46 19.99 6.67
C ARG A 247 -34.36 20.76 7.64
N GLU A 248 -35.58 20.25 7.86
CA GLU A 248 -36.52 20.79 8.84
C GLU A 248 -36.53 19.95 10.12
N LEU A 249 -36.64 20.63 11.26
CA LEU A 249 -36.69 20.00 12.58
C LEU A 249 -38.04 19.34 12.82
N ASN A 250 -38.03 18.06 13.18
CA ASN A 250 -39.21 17.28 13.51
C ASN A 250 -39.58 17.44 14.99
N THR A 251 -40.02 18.66 15.35
CA THR A 251 -40.42 19.01 16.72
C THR A 251 -41.61 18.21 17.23
N GLN A 252 -42.46 17.74 16.31
CA GLN A 252 -43.62 16.90 16.59
C GLN A 252 -43.28 15.41 16.71
N ARG A 253 -42.02 15.03 16.47
CA ARG A 253 -41.52 13.66 16.65
C ARG A 253 -42.23 12.62 15.77
N LEU A 254 -42.74 13.06 14.62
CA LEU A 254 -43.51 12.24 13.71
C LEU A 254 -42.63 11.15 13.10
N VAL A 255 -43.10 9.91 13.17
CA VAL A 255 -42.47 8.77 12.49
C VAL A 255 -43.49 8.03 11.64
N PRO A 256 -43.10 7.45 10.48
CA PRO A 256 -44.02 6.67 9.68
C PRO A 256 -44.64 5.52 10.48
N GLY A 257 -45.97 5.48 10.52
CA GLY A 257 -46.75 4.38 11.11
C GLY A 257 -47.37 3.46 10.05
N VAL A 258 -48.37 2.70 10.46
CA VAL A 258 -49.08 1.75 9.59
C VAL A 258 -49.88 2.45 8.49
N THR A 259 -49.88 1.90 7.29
CA THR A 259 -50.76 2.29 6.18
C THR A 259 -51.77 1.20 5.89
N ILE A 260 -53.06 1.55 5.95
CA ILE A 260 -54.19 0.67 5.69
C ILE A 260 -54.84 1.13 4.39
N SER A 261 -54.68 0.35 3.31
CA SER A 261 -55.17 0.75 2.00
C SER A 261 -55.93 -0.32 1.22
N ASN A 262 -56.93 0.07 0.44
CA ASN A 262 -57.61 -0.82 -0.53
C ASN A 262 -58.14 -2.14 0.08
N ASN A 263 -58.50 -2.16 1.35
CA ASN A 263 -59.07 -3.35 1.99
C ASN A 263 -60.61 -3.35 1.85
N LEU A 264 -61.20 -4.54 1.77
CA LEU A 264 -62.65 -4.77 1.83
C LEU A 264 -63.00 -5.35 3.20
N LEU A 265 -63.70 -4.57 4.02
CA LEU A 265 -64.00 -4.87 5.42
C LEU A 265 -65.52 -4.99 5.59
N THR A 266 -66.01 -6.20 5.85
CA THR A 266 -67.47 -6.47 5.79
C THR A 266 -68.02 -7.24 6.98
N ASN A 267 -69.22 -6.89 7.47
CA ASN A 267 -69.93 -7.64 8.53
C ASN A 267 -69.15 -7.74 9.86
N ASN A 268 -68.54 -6.65 10.33
CA ASN A 268 -67.75 -6.65 11.57
C ASN A 268 -68.53 -5.98 12.69
N VAL A 269 -68.55 -6.56 13.89
CA VAL A 269 -69.49 -6.18 14.97
C VAL A 269 -69.24 -4.77 15.52
N SER A 270 -67.98 -4.34 15.66
CA SER A 270 -67.65 -3.03 16.24
C SER A 270 -67.24 -1.97 15.19
N GLY A 271 -67.02 -2.39 13.94
CA GLY A 271 -66.69 -1.50 12.82
C GLY A 271 -65.57 -2.02 11.91
N GLY A 272 -65.21 -1.23 10.89
CA GLY A 272 -64.16 -1.60 9.92
C GLY A 272 -62.74 -1.40 10.46
N ILE A 273 -62.38 -0.16 10.81
CA ILE A 273 -61.01 0.20 11.22
C ILE A 273 -61.08 1.03 12.50
N ALA A 274 -60.29 0.66 13.51
CA ALA A 274 -60.01 1.49 14.67
C ALA A 274 -58.53 1.86 14.70
N MET A 275 -58.22 3.16 14.74
CA MET A 275 -56.85 3.67 14.93
C MET A 275 -56.84 4.56 16.18
N ARG A 276 -56.10 4.14 17.20
CA ARG A 276 -56.06 4.76 18.54
C ARG A 276 -54.64 5.13 18.91
N GLY A 277 -54.49 6.26 19.61
CA GLY A 277 -53.23 6.69 20.21
C GLY A 277 -53.24 6.56 21.74
N ASP A 278 -52.07 6.67 22.34
CA ASP A 278 -51.91 6.87 23.78
C ASP A 278 -51.78 8.37 24.08
N VAL A 279 -52.37 8.83 25.18
CA VAL A 279 -52.35 10.23 25.64
C VAL A 279 -51.27 10.49 26.69
N THR A 280 -50.45 9.49 27.03
CA THR A 280 -49.34 9.71 27.98
C THR A 280 -48.25 10.59 27.35
N ASP A 281 -47.94 11.71 28.01
CA ASP A 281 -46.92 12.70 27.60
C ASP A 281 -45.48 12.19 27.87
N ASN A 282 -45.20 11.00 27.35
CA ASN A 282 -43.89 10.37 27.45
C ASN A 282 -43.04 10.82 26.27
N LEU A 283 -41.74 11.06 26.53
CA LEU A 283 -40.80 11.45 25.49
C LEU A 283 -40.52 10.28 24.50
N ALA A 284 -41.46 9.92 23.61
CA ALA A 284 -41.34 8.84 22.63
C ALA A 284 -41.62 9.29 21.17
N PRO A 285 -41.21 8.51 20.14
CA PRO A 285 -41.64 8.73 18.76
C PRO A 285 -43.18 8.73 18.64
N VAL A 286 -43.72 9.54 17.73
CA VAL A 286 -45.15 9.70 17.48
C VAL A 286 -45.50 9.12 16.10
N PRO A 287 -45.98 7.86 16.01
CA PRO A 287 -46.34 7.26 14.74
C PRO A 287 -47.56 7.94 14.12
N PHE A 288 -47.49 8.29 12.84
CA PHE A 288 -48.66 8.73 12.07
C PHE A 288 -49.03 7.68 11.03
N GLY A 289 -50.29 7.24 11.06
CA GLY A 289 -50.81 6.26 10.11
C GLY A 289 -51.52 6.89 8.91
N ARG A 290 -51.82 6.08 7.90
CA ARG A 290 -52.61 6.47 6.72
C ARG A 290 -53.74 5.47 6.49
N ILE A 291 -54.95 5.95 6.25
CA ILE A 291 -56.13 5.14 5.89
C ILE A 291 -56.63 5.61 4.53
N ILE A 292 -56.56 4.77 3.49
CA ILE A 292 -56.75 5.18 2.10
C ILE A 292 -57.61 4.16 1.34
N ASN A 293 -58.67 4.58 0.66
CA ASN A 293 -59.43 3.75 -0.30
C ASN A 293 -59.95 2.40 0.26
N ASN A 294 -60.27 2.30 1.55
CA ASN A 294 -60.87 1.08 2.11
C ASN A 294 -62.38 1.08 1.89
N THR A 295 -62.94 -0.07 1.53
CA THR A 295 -64.39 -0.28 1.43
C THR A 295 -64.89 -0.92 2.71
N ILE A 296 -65.74 -0.22 3.46
CA ILE A 296 -66.29 -0.68 4.75
C ILE A 296 -67.81 -0.81 4.61
N VAL A 297 -68.35 -2.01 4.82
CA VAL A 297 -69.78 -2.30 4.61
C VAL A 297 -70.32 -3.20 5.73
N GLY A 298 -71.50 -2.87 6.28
CA GLY A 298 -72.17 -3.71 7.27
C GLY A 298 -71.47 -3.74 8.63
N GLY A 299 -71.22 -2.56 9.19
CA GLY A 299 -70.90 -2.37 10.61
C GLY A 299 -72.08 -1.76 11.34
#